data_AF-A0A315X1M0-F1
#
_entry.id   AF-A0A315X1M0-F1
#
_cell.length_a   1.000
_cell.length_b   1.000
_cell.length_c   1.000
_cell.angle_alpha   90.00
_cell.angle_beta   90.00
_cell.angle_gamma   90.00
#
_symmetry.space_group_name_H-M   'P 1'
#
loop_
_entity.id
_entity.type
_entity.pdbx_description
1 polymer ?
#
loop_
_entity_poly.entity_id
_entity_poly.type
_entity_poly.pdbx_seq_one_letter_code
_entity_poly.pdbx_strand_id
1 'polypeptide(L)'
;MASQSCAGPDLSSVTGGSSMRACLSRGNASGSRGSAMPRAAPTRVTHSITRRKFLADLSRYWRVGETPGWASHVLCFEVGGGNLPADCRPCPSAAGAQALTGFPIDLLREPASRHAGPRPPPCDLRIFPRPSARHRSVSQSRGCASAPAACHTPRTTGRPPVEFTFSPDQETFRQSVRQFIQDNWTPPPATARPGDHVTNEAEREYEKRLARHGWLTMAWPKEYGGLGASHMEQLIFREESGYAGAPGGGGQGISMVGPCLMVHGSDEQKRHHLPKIASGEVHWGQGFSEPGSGSDLASLQTRAVRDGDDFVINGQKIWTSGAHHADWFHVLTRTNPDAPKHRGISYFLVDAKSAGITVRPLINMLGDHEFNEVFFEDVRVPAENMMGEENRGWYVATTLLDFERSGVNWSASGRRQIEELTAYAKSTRGRQGRLIDDPGVRNGLANLRIEVEVSRLLSYQVVWMQSKGKIPNYEASMSKAYGSELGQRVANFGMKLIGLNSQRIDANDPGAPLRGAFGRAYMRTVPGTIAAGTSEVQRNIIATRGLGLPRG
;
A
#
# COMPACT_ATOMS: atom_id res chain seq x y z
N MET A 1 -50.76 -19.74 44.80
CA MET A 1 -49.69 -20.76 44.70
C MET A 1 -48.47 -19.97 44.23
N ALA A 2 -47.47 -19.60 45.04
CA ALA A 2 -46.64 -20.37 45.99
C ALA A 2 -45.86 -21.48 45.26
N SER A 3 -44.53 -21.64 45.36
CA SER A 3 -43.49 -21.11 46.28
C SER A 3 -42.08 -21.21 45.62
N GLN A 4 -40.92 -20.68 46.06
CA GLN A 4 -40.47 -19.68 47.08
C GLN A 4 -39.03 -19.20 46.69
N SER A 5 -38.75 -17.90 46.56
CA SER A 5 -37.99 -17.03 47.52
C SER A 5 -36.58 -17.47 47.98
N CYS A 6 -35.57 -16.58 47.78
CA CYS A 6 -34.37 -16.26 48.61
C CYS A 6 -33.14 -15.92 47.72
N ALA A 7 -32.20 -15.02 48.08
CA ALA A 7 -32.21 -13.85 48.98
C ALA A 7 -30.99 -12.96 48.65
N GLY A 8 -31.01 -11.66 49.01
CA GLY A 8 -29.85 -10.77 48.97
C GLY A 8 -28.92 -10.94 50.21
N PRO A 9 -27.99 -10.00 50.49
CA PRO A 9 -28.26 -8.56 50.45
C PRO A 9 -27.20 -7.67 49.76
N ASP A 10 -27.60 -6.41 49.58
CA ASP A 10 -26.76 -5.25 49.24
C ASP A 10 -26.21 -4.61 50.53
N LEU A 11 -25.12 -3.82 50.46
CA LEU A 11 -24.67 -2.97 51.57
C LEU A 11 -23.78 -1.81 51.10
N SER A 12 -24.07 -0.60 51.61
CA SER A 12 -23.58 0.66 51.07
C SER A 12 -22.50 1.35 51.92
N SER A 13 -21.68 2.16 51.24
CA SER A 13 -21.05 3.40 51.70
C SER A 13 -20.40 3.48 53.09
N VAL A 14 -19.07 3.67 53.12
CA VAL A 14 -18.37 4.40 54.20
C VAL A 14 -17.47 5.48 53.58
N THR A 15 -17.46 6.67 54.18
CA THR A 15 -16.68 7.84 53.76
C THR A 15 -15.31 7.88 54.45
N GLY A 16 -14.30 8.48 53.81
CA GLY A 16 -12.99 8.69 54.45
C GLY A 16 -11.99 9.39 53.53
N GLY A 17 -11.74 10.68 53.75
CA GLY A 17 -10.76 11.46 53.00
C GLY A 17 -9.70 12.09 53.93
N SER A 18 -8.43 11.93 53.59
CA SER A 18 -7.28 12.73 54.07
C SER A 18 -6.06 12.36 53.22
N SER A 19 -5.49 13.24 52.40
CA SER A 19 -4.74 14.48 52.70
C SER A 19 -3.22 14.26 52.77
N MET A 20 -2.48 15.30 52.39
CA MET A 20 -1.08 15.30 51.98
C MET A 20 -0.08 14.76 53.03
N ARG A 21 1.06 14.23 52.56
CA ARG A 21 2.36 14.92 52.69
C ARG A 21 3.46 14.32 51.81
N ALA A 22 4.38 15.18 51.40
CA ALA A 22 5.67 14.80 50.81
C ALA A 22 6.75 14.77 51.90
N CYS A 23 7.80 13.97 51.71
CA CYS A 23 9.03 14.03 52.50
C CYS A 23 10.27 14.03 51.59
N LEU A 24 11.01 15.13 51.64
CA LEU A 24 12.41 15.21 51.22
C LEU A 24 13.29 14.84 52.42
N SER A 25 14.40 14.14 52.18
CA SER A 25 15.53 14.08 53.11
C SER A 25 16.86 14.02 52.35
N ARG A 26 17.92 14.56 52.95
CA ARG A 26 19.28 14.66 52.37
C ARG A 26 20.32 14.03 53.32
N GLY A 27 21.39 13.48 52.75
CA GLY A 27 22.68 13.18 53.40
C GLY A 27 23.59 12.49 52.38
N ASN A 28 24.74 13.04 51.95
CA ASN A 28 26.01 13.34 52.64
C ASN A 28 26.71 12.09 53.21
N ALA A 29 28.04 11.91 53.08
CA ALA A 29 29.05 12.57 52.23
C ALA A 29 30.42 11.80 52.31
N SER A 30 31.38 12.18 51.46
CA SER A 30 32.83 11.82 51.50
C SER A 30 33.26 10.38 51.17
N GLY A 31 34.49 10.11 50.68
CA GLY A 31 35.43 11.04 50.03
C GLY A 31 36.94 10.72 50.11
N SER A 32 37.55 10.29 48.99
CA SER A 32 39.01 10.30 48.73
C SER A 32 39.29 9.92 47.26
N ARG A 33 40.54 9.95 46.74
CA ARG A 33 41.42 11.10 46.40
C ARG A 33 42.68 10.51 45.69
N GLY A 34 43.13 11.12 44.57
CA GLY A 34 44.35 10.73 43.83
C GLY A 34 44.09 9.78 42.64
N SER A 35 44.85 9.82 41.54
CA SER A 35 45.96 10.71 41.12
C SER A 35 45.75 11.18 39.65
N ALA A 36 46.69 11.92 39.04
CA ALA A 36 46.45 12.63 37.76
C ALA A 36 47.59 12.54 36.73
N MET A 37 47.21 12.57 35.44
CA MET A 37 48.01 12.96 34.26
C MET A 37 49.14 11.98 33.81
N PRO A 38 49.63 12.03 32.55
CA PRO A 38 49.46 13.08 31.54
C PRO A 38 48.74 12.69 30.22
N ARG A 39 48.51 13.71 29.38
CA ARG A 39 47.94 13.64 28.01
C ARG A 39 48.99 13.24 26.98
N ALA A 40 48.58 12.57 25.89
CA ALA A 40 49.37 12.46 24.65
C ALA A 40 48.48 12.43 23.40
N ALA A 41 48.57 13.48 22.58
CA ALA A 41 48.05 13.63 21.20
C ALA A 41 48.61 14.96 20.64
N PRO A 42 48.75 15.17 19.31
CA PRO A 42 48.17 14.40 18.21
C PRO A 42 49.17 13.92 17.13
N THR A 43 48.70 13.06 16.23
CA THR A 43 49.35 12.81 14.93
C THR A 43 48.32 12.97 13.82
N ARG A 44 48.41 14.05 13.02
CA ARG A 44 47.58 14.22 11.81
C ARG A 44 48.23 13.44 10.65
N VAL A 45 47.53 12.44 10.13
CA VAL A 45 47.82 11.90 8.79
C VAL A 45 46.71 12.34 7.85
N THR A 46 46.96 13.40 7.09
CA THR A 46 46.09 13.81 5.98
C THR A 46 46.39 12.96 4.76
N HIS A 47 45.36 12.34 4.17
CA HIS A 47 45.44 11.71 2.84
C HIS A 47 44.35 12.28 1.94
N SER A 48 44.74 13.24 1.10
CA SER A 48 43.90 13.85 0.07
C SER A 48 43.83 12.95 -1.17
N ILE A 49 42.89 12.01 -1.20
CA ILE A 49 42.62 11.23 -2.42
C ILE A 49 41.80 12.09 -3.38
N THR A 50 42.43 12.54 -4.46
CA THR A 50 41.83 13.42 -5.46
C THR A 50 40.82 12.67 -6.35
N ARG A 51 39.73 13.37 -6.69
CA ARG A 51 38.53 12.84 -7.36
C ARG A 51 38.75 12.54 -8.86
N ARG A 52 39.68 11.64 -9.21
CA ARG A 52 40.07 11.39 -10.61
C ARG A 52 40.54 9.97 -10.95
N LYS A 53 39.82 8.91 -10.51
CA LYS A 53 40.10 7.52 -10.95
C LYS A 53 38.91 6.52 -10.91
N PHE A 54 37.70 6.95 -11.29
CA PHE A 54 36.50 6.08 -11.31
C PHE A 54 35.58 6.29 -12.53
N LEU A 55 36.06 6.90 -13.62
CA LEU A 55 35.27 7.19 -14.83
C LEU A 55 36.09 6.88 -16.09
N ALA A 56 36.39 5.59 -16.31
CA ALA A 56 37.22 5.13 -17.42
C ALA A 56 36.81 3.78 -18.06
N ASP A 57 35.85 3.03 -17.48
CA ASP A 57 35.56 1.62 -17.84
C ASP A 57 34.09 1.32 -18.22
N LEU A 58 33.30 2.35 -18.58
CA LEU A 58 31.88 2.21 -18.97
C LEU A 58 31.56 2.77 -20.36
N SER A 59 32.48 2.62 -21.32
CA SER A 59 32.33 3.12 -22.70
C SER A 59 32.62 2.08 -23.79
N ARG A 60 32.63 0.77 -23.46
CA ARG A 60 33.01 -0.32 -24.38
C ARG A 60 31.88 -1.21 -24.90
N TYR A 61 30.64 -1.01 -24.47
CA TYR A 61 29.46 -1.69 -25.04
C TYR A 61 28.34 -0.69 -25.32
N TRP A 62 27.77 -0.78 -26.53
CA TRP A 62 26.74 0.03 -27.22
C TRP A 62 27.22 0.91 -28.38
N ARG A 63 27.11 0.38 -29.62
CA ARG A 63 27.07 1.10 -30.91
C ARG A 63 26.41 0.20 -31.97
N VAL A 64 25.71 0.82 -32.94
CA VAL A 64 24.85 0.18 -33.98
C VAL A 64 23.65 -0.54 -33.34
N GLY A 65 22.43 -0.55 -33.88
CA GLY A 65 21.76 0.00 -35.07
C GLY A 65 20.41 -0.75 -35.20
N GLU A 66 19.38 -0.34 -35.96
CA GLU A 66 19.16 0.78 -36.88
C GLU A 66 17.66 1.20 -36.79
N THR A 67 17.23 2.22 -37.54
CA THR A 67 15.82 2.64 -37.64
C THR A 67 15.14 2.14 -38.92
N PRO A 68 13.93 1.57 -38.84
CA PRO A 68 12.93 1.65 -39.90
C PRO A 68 11.81 2.62 -39.50
N GLY A 69 11.59 3.66 -40.30
CA GLY A 69 10.44 4.54 -40.15
C GLY A 69 9.25 4.04 -40.98
N TRP A 70 8.06 4.04 -40.39
CA TRP A 70 6.78 3.95 -41.11
C TRP A 70 5.88 5.10 -40.65
N ALA A 71 5.10 5.65 -41.56
CA ALA A 71 4.40 6.92 -41.38
C ALA A 71 2.90 6.76 -41.10
N SER A 72 2.33 7.79 -40.48
CA SER A 72 0.96 8.29 -40.66
C SER A 72 -0.20 7.27 -40.75
N HIS A 73 -1.04 7.25 -39.72
CA HIS A 73 -2.30 8.01 -39.75
C HIS A 73 -2.98 8.06 -38.37
N VAL A 74 -3.47 9.24 -38.00
CA VAL A 74 -4.46 9.44 -36.94
C VAL A 74 -5.57 10.30 -37.55
N LEU A 75 -6.78 9.75 -37.63
CA LEU A 75 -7.98 10.51 -37.99
C LEU A 75 -8.65 10.99 -36.69
N CYS A 76 -8.45 12.26 -36.36
CA CYS A 76 -9.30 12.94 -35.39
C CYS A 76 -10.62 13.32 -36.06
N PHE A 77 -11.75 12.93 -35.46
CA PHE A 77 -13.03 13.56 -35.71
C PHE A 77 -13.33 14.52 -34.56
N GLU A 78 -13.12 15.82 -34.78
CA GLU A 78 -13.70 16.87 -33.94
C GLU A 78 -15.10 17.23 -34.47
N VAL A 79 -16.06 17.43 -33.57
CA VAL A 79 -17.41 17.89 -33.92
C VAL A 79 -17.52 19.38 -33.60
N GLY A 80 -17.14 20.21 -34.56
CA GLY A 80 -17.45 21.65 -34.57
C GLY A 80 -18.80 21.91 -35.24
N GLY A 81 -19.66 22.72 -34.62
CA GLY A 81 -21.04 22.90 -35.07
C GLY A 81 -21.30 24.16 -35.92
N GLY A 82 -22.48 24.19 -36.55
CA GLY A 82 -23.20 25.42 -36.88
C GLY A 82 -22.94 26.07 -38.25
N ASN A 83 -23.59 25.57 -39.31
CA ASN A 83 -24.78 26.26 -39.83
C ASN A 83 -25.53 25.47 -40.94
N LEU A 84 -26.82 25.77 -41.07
CA LEU A 84 -27.78 25.33 -42.10
C LEU A 84 -27.61 26.18 -43.39
N PRO A 85 -28.08 25.75 -44.60
CA PRO A 85 -29.47 25.35 -44.81
C PRO A 85 -29.83 24.31 -45.91
N ALA A 86 -31.14 23.99 -45.90
CA ALA A 86 -32.01 23.61 -47.02
C ALA A 86 -32.10 22.15 -47.54
N ASP A 87 -33.36 21.69 -47.52
CA ASP A 87 -34.08 20.80 -48.46
C ASP A 87 -34.03 19.26 -48.40
N CYS A 88 -35.18 18.73 -48.84
CA CYS A 88 -35.61 17.33 -49.06
C CYS A 88 -35.89 16.39 -47.86
N ARG A 89 -37.16 15.96 -47.79
CA ARG A 89 -37.72 14.84 -46.99
C ARG A 89 -37.99 13.61 -47.94
N PRO A 90 -38.64 12.49 -47.54
CA PRO A 90 -38.13 11.43 -46.64
C PRO A 90 -38.42 9.97 -47.12
N CYS A 91 -37.75 8.96 -46.51
CA CYS A 91 -38.20 7.54 -46.40
C CYS A 91 -38.32 6.68 -47.70
N PRO A 92 -38.59 5.34 -47.65
CA PRO A 92 -38.39 4.33 -46.57
C PRO A 92 -37.83 2.92 -47.01
N SER A 93 -37.52 2.08 -46.02
CA SER A 93 -37.74 0.59 -45.95
C SER A 93 -36.84 -0.45 -46.69
N ALA A 94 -36.88 -1.69 -46.14
CA ALA A 94 -36.49 -3.02 -46.68
C ALA A 94 -34.99 -3.37 -46.89
N ALA A 95 -34.55 -4.65 -46.95
CA ALA A 95 -34.98 -5.91 -46.27
C ALA A 95 -33.94 -7.06 -46.49
N GLY A 96 -33.75 -7.93 -45.48
CA GLY A 96 -33.41 -9.38 -45.52
C GLY A 96 -32.33 -10.01 -46.43
N ALA A 97 -31.38 -10.74 -45.81
CA ALA A 97 -30.73 -12.00 -46.27
C ALA A 97 -29.91 -12.58 -45.09
N GLN A 98 -30.16 -13.79 -44.56
CA GLN A 98 -29.72 -15.13 -45.04
C GLN A 98 -28.20 -15.18 -45.32
N ALA A 99 -27.33 -15.80 -44.49
CA ALA A 99 -27.27 -17.13 -43.87
C ALA A 99 -26.64 -18.22 -44.76
N LEU A 100 -25.52 -18.80 -44.29
CA LEU A 100 -24.93 -20.05 -44.78
C LEU A 100 -24.41 -20.89 -43.61
N THR A 101 -24.52 -22.21 -43.73
CA THR A 101 -24.09 -23.22 -42.76
C THR A 101 -23.03 -24.14 -43.38
N GLY A 102 -22.18 -24.78 -42.55
CA GLY A 102 -21.10 -25.65 -43.06
C GLY A 102 -20.30 -26.35 -41.96
N PHE A 103 -20.78 -27.51 -41.51
CA PHE A 103 -20.09 -28.48 -40.64
C PHE A 103 -19.09 -29.35 -41.47
N PRO A 104 -18.11 -30.09 -40.89
CA PRO A 104 -18.31 -31.08 -39.82
C PRO A 104 -17.23 -31.19 -38.72
N ILE A 105 -17.42 -32.19 -37.86
CA ILE A 105 -16.70 -32.56 -36.62
C ILE A 105 -16.12 -34.00 -36.77
N ASP A 106 -15.45 -34.52 -35.73
CA ASP A 106 -15.16 -35.94 -35.43
C ASP A 106 -13.94 -36.62 -36.11
N LEU A 107 -13.16 -37.56 -35.51
CA LEU A 107 -13.24 -38.28 -34.21
C LEU A 107 -11.85 -38.49 -33.53
N LEU A 108 -11.87 -38.58 -32.18
CA LEU A 108 -11.08 -39.45 -31.25
C LEU A 108 -9.55 -39.73 -31.46
N ARG A 109 -8.75 -39.49 -30.39
CA ARG A 109 -8.25 -40.55 -29.47
C ARG A 109 -7.39 -40.04 -28.29
N GLU A 110 -7.62 -40.63 -27.11
CA GLU A 110 -6.67 -40.72 -25.97
C GLU A 110 -5.50 -41.67 -26.32
N PRO A 111 -4.30 -41.49 -25.73
CA PRO A 111 -3.94 -42.37 -24.61
C PRO A 111 -3.13 -41.70 -23.47
N ALA A 112 -3.20 -42.30 -22.29
CA ALA A 112 -2.53 -41.82 -21.08
C ALA A 112 -1.07 -42.31 -20.89
N SER A 113 -0.40 -41.63 -19.95
CA SER A 113 0.69 -42.09 -19.06
C SER A 113 2.11 -41.48 -19.23
N ARG A 114 2.55 -40.85 -18.12
CA ARG A 114 3.91 -40.75 -17.55
C ARG A 114 5.11 -40.61 -18.52
N HIS A 115 5.90 -39.55 -18.31
CA HIS A 115 7.29 -39.65 -17.86
C HIS A 115 7.73 -38.34 -17.17
N ALA A 116 8.68 -38.42 -16.23
CA ALA A 116 9.18 -37.25 -15.50
C ALA A 116 10.55 -36.81 -16.04
N GLY A 117 10.69 -35.52 -16.38
CA GLY A 117 11.96 -34.94 -16.81
C GLY A 117 12.96 -34.76 -15.65
N PRO A 118 14.27 -34.94 -15.87
CA PRO A 118 15.27 -34.79 -14.81
C PRO A 118 15.47 -33.32 -14.39
N ARG A 119 15.77 -33.11 -13.11
CA ARG A 119 16.23 -31.80 -12.60
C ARG A 119 17.66 -31.50 -13.09
N PRO A 120 17.99 -30.25 -13.42
CA PRO A 120 19.39 -29.86 -13.64
C PRO A 120 20.19 -29.95 -12.32
N PRO A 121 21.51 -30.28 -12.38
CA PRO A 121 22.38 -30.31 -11.21
C PRO A 121 22.72 -28.89 -10.70
N PRO A 122 23.13 -28.75 -9.42
CA PRO A 122 23.55 -27.45 -8.86
C PRO A 122 24.90 -26.99 -9.45
N CYS A 123 25.07 -25.67 -9.59
CA CYS A 123 26.30 -25.07 -10.10
C CYS A 123 27.41 -25.02 -9.03
N ASP A 124 28.53 -25.72 -9.27
CA ASP A 124 29.75 -25.62 -8.47
C ASP A 124 30.43 -24.25 -8.63
N LEU A 125 30.72 -23.58 -7.51
CA LEU A 125 31.49 -22.34 -7.47
C LEU A 125 33.00 -22.60 -7.59
N ARG A 126 33.49 -22.79 -8.83
CA ARG A 126 34.94 -22.89 -9.10
C ARG A 126 35.64 -21.53 -8.96
N ILE A 127 36.51 -21.44 -7.97
CA ILE A 127 37.39 -20.29 -7.72
C ILE A 127 38.47 -20.21 -8.81
N PHE A 128 38.64 -19.05 -9.44
CA PHE A 128 39.76 -18.76 -10.34
C PHE A 128 40.76 -17.76 -9.71
N PRO A 129 42.08 -17.91 -9.96
CA PRO A 129 43.12 -17.14 -9.27
C PRO A 129 43.35 -15.73 -9.87
N ARG A 130 43.92 -14.83 -9.07
CA ARG A 130 44.33 -13.48 -9.49
C ARG A 130 45.60 -13.51 -10.36
N PRO A 131 45.68 -12.75 -11.47
CA PRO A 131 46.95 -12.52 -12.18
C PRO A 131 47.91 -11.61 -11.39
N SER A 132 49.21 -11.84 -11.54
CA SER A 132 50.27 -11.03 -10.93
C SER A 132 50.59 -9.77 -11.75
N ALA A 133 50.91 -8.67 -11.07
CA ALA A 133 51.38 -7.45 -11.73
C ALA A 133 52.83 -7.60 -12.22
N ARG A 134 53.13 -7.04 -13.40
CA ARG A 134 54.51 -6.75 -13.84
C ARG A 134 54.62 -5.27 -14.18
N HIS A 135 55.60 -4.60 -13.57
CA HIS A 135 55.94 -3.23 -13.96
C HIS A 135 56.65 -3.22 -15.33
N ARG A 136 56.36 -2.20 -16.13
CA ARG A 136 57.31 -1.66 -17.12
C ARG A 136 57.50 -0.17 -16.84
N SER A 137 58.75 0.27 -16.86
CA SER A 137 59.11 1.68 -16.87
C SER A 137 58.83 2.30 -18.24
N VAL A 138 58.55 3.60 -18.26
CA VAL A 138 58.52 4.43 -19.48
C VAL A 138 59.42 5.64 -19.23
N SER A 139 60.24 5.98 -20.22
CA SER A 139 61.26 7.02 -20.14
C SER A 139 60.70 8.44 -20.17
N GLN A 140 61.46 9.39 -19.61
CA GLN A 140 61.17 10.82 -19.73
C GLN A 140 61.45 11.33 -21.14
N SER A 141 60.61 12.23 -21.65
CA SER A 141 60.92 13.15 -22.74
C SER A 141 60.44 14.56 -22.37
N ARG A 142 61.14 15.59 -22.84
CA ARG A 142 60.98 16.97 -22.35
C ARG A 142 59.99 17.78 -23.20
N GLY A 143 59.19 18.59 -22.52
CA GLY A 143 58.85 19.97 -22.89
C GLY A 143 58.05 20.24 -24.17
N CYS A 144 56.85 20.82 -23.99
CA CYS A 144 56.34 21.86 -24.88
C CYS A 144 55.59 22.91 -24.05
N ALA A 145 55.43 24.13 -24.58
CA ALA A 145 55.05 25.31 -23.81
C ALA A 145 53.56 25.40 -23.45
N SER A 146 53.27 26.24 -22.46
CA SER A 146 51.92 26.47 -21.93
C SER A 146 51.06 27.36 -22.83
N ALA A 147 49.87 26.88 -23.19
CA ALA A 147 48.73 27.72 -23.59
C ALA A 147 47.58 27.49 -22.59
N PRO A 148 46.81 28.52 -22.20
CA PRO A 148 45.70 28.36 -21.28
C PRO A 148 44.54 27.61 -21.96
N ALA A 149 44.40 26.33 -21.68
CA ALA A 149 43.26 25.54 -22.15
C ALA A 149 41.96 26.09 -21.55
N ALA A 150 41.19 26.82 -22.35
CA ALA A 150 39.91 27.38 -21.94
C ALA A 150 38.97 26.24 -21.49
N CYS A 151 38.72 26.16 -20.18
CA CYS A 151 37.87 25.14 -19.57
C CYS A 151 36.49 25.13 -20.22
N HIS A 152 36.29 24.18 -21.14
CA HIS A 152 34.97 23.88 -21.68
C HIS A 152 34.13 23.31 -20.53
N THR A 153 33.36 24.17 -19.88
CA THR A 153 32.29 23.76 -18.99
C THR A 153 31.36 22.85 -19.81
N PRO A 154 31.12 21.60 -19.37
CA PRO A 154 30.14 20.77 -20.04
C PRO A 154 28.81 21.52 -20.02
N ARG A 155 28.24 21.83 -21.19
CA ARG A 155 26.86 22.30 -21.29
C ARG A 155 25.97 21.17 -20.76
N THR A 156 25.62 21.26 -19.48
CA THR A 156 24.61 20.41 -18.85
C THR A 156 23.33 20.58 -19.65
N THR A 157 22.95 19.53 -20.38
CA THR A 157 21.71 19.48 -21.15
C THR A 157 20.56 19.79 -20.19
N GLY A 158 19.82 20.86 -20.48
CA GLY A 158 19.07 21.66 -19.50
C GLY A 158 17.82 21.02 -18.89
N ARG A 159 17.94 19.81 -18.34
CA ARG A 159 16.97 19.28 -17.38
C ARG A 159 17.30 19.92 -16.03
N PRO A 160 16.36 20.63 -15.37
CA PRO A 160 16.59 21.13 -14.02
C PRO A 160 16.91 19.97 -13.07
N PRO A 161 17.71 20.19 -12.01
CA PRO A 161 17.99 19.16 -11.03
C PRO A 161 16.67 18.62 -10.44
N VAL A 162 16.61 17.31 -10.19
CA VAL A 162 15.44 16.73 -9.52
C VAL A 162 15.47 17.20 -8.07
N GLU A 163 14.50 18.03 -7.71
CA GLU A 163 14.32 18.50 -6.35
C GLU A 163 13.60 17.44 -5.52
N PHE A 164 14.23 17.03 -4.41
CA PHE A 164 13.70 16.04 -3.47
C PHE A 164 13.26 16.67 -2.13
N THR A 165 13.32 18.00 -2.05
CA THR A 165 12.87 18.82 -0.92
C THR A 165 11.41 19.25 -1.11
N PHE A 166 10.69 19.38 0.00
CA PHE A 166 9.38 20.03 0.03
C PHE A 166 9.55 21.55 -0.07
N SER A 167 8.57 22.25 -0.65
CA SER A 167 8.53 23.72 -0.61
C SER A 167 8.34 24.25 0.83
N PRO A 168 8.60 25.55 1.11
CA PRO A 168 8.34 26.13 2.42
C PRO A 168 6.89 25.94 2.89
N ASP A 169 5.91 26.09 1.98
CA ASP A 169 4.49 25.90 2.28
C ASP A 169 4.18 24.43 2.60
N GLN A 170 4.80 23.49 1.86
CA GLN A 170 4.64 22.06 2.07
C GLN A 170 5.25 21.59 3.40
N GLU A 171 6.44 22.08 3.79
CA GLU A 171 7.01 21.77 5.11
C GLU A 171 6.25 22.48 6.24
N THR A 172 5.62 23.64 5.98
CA THR A 172 4.71 24.31 6.93
C THR A 172 3.43 23.47 7.14
N PHE A 173 2.82 22.98 6.07
CA PHE A 173 1.70 22.03 6.14
C PHE A 173 2.09 20.71 6.82
N ARG A 174 3.29 20.21 6.55
CA ARG A 174 3.83 19.03 7.25
C ARG A 174 3.98 19.25 8.76
N GLN A 175 4.36 20.44 9.18
CA GLN A 175 4.44 20.81 10.59
C GLN A 175 3.04 20.88 11.23
N SER A 176 2.02 21.42 10.55
CA SER A 176 0.65 21.41 11.06
C SER A 176 0.06 19.98 11.13
N VAL A 177 0.35 19.12 10.14
CA VAL A 177 0.02 17.67 10.20
C VAL A 177 0.67 17.00 11.42
N ARG A 178 1.96 17.23 11.66
CA ARG A 178 2.65 16.68 12.84
C ARG A 178 2.06 17.17 14.16
N GLN A 179 1.72 18.45 14.25
CA GLN A 179 1.13 19.04 15.44
C GLN A 179 -0.25 18.44 15.72
N PHE A 180 -1.14 18.43 14.72
CA PHE A 180 -2.46 17.81 14.82
C PHE A 180 -2.37 16.33 15.25
N ILE A 181 -1.44 15.55 14.68
CA ILE A 181 -1.22 14.15 15.08
C ILE A 181 -0.80 14.07 16.55
N GLN A 182 0.14 14.90 17.02
CA GLN A 182 0.59 14.89 18.42
C GLN A 182 -0.53 15.28 19.40
N ASP A 183 -1.38 16.24 19.03
CA ASP A 183 -2.48 16.71 19.87
C ASP A 183 -3.68 15.75 19.90
N ASN A 184 -3.81 14.86 18.90
CA ASN A 184 -5.02 14.04 18.70
C ASN A 184 -4.80 12.52 18.70
N TRP A 185 -3.56 12.02 18.59
CA TRP A 185 -3.26 10.60 18.50
C TRP A 185 -2.12 10.18 19.43
N THR A 186 -2.33 9.09 20.17
CA THR A 186 -1.29 8.42 20.95
C THR A 186 -0.71 7.27 20.12
N PRO A 187 0.56 7.33 19.65
CA PRO A 187 1.11 6.29 18.78
C PRO A 187 1.12 4.88 19.42
N PRO A 188 0.55 3.87 18.74
CA PRO A 188 0.79 2.46 19.10
C PRO A 188 2.23 2.06 18.69
N PRO A 189 2.72 0.83 19.01
CA PRO A 189 4.06 0.37 18.58
C PRO A 189 4.27 0.48 17.06
N ALA A 190 5.49 0.67 16.53
CA ALA A 190 5.69 0.96 15.09
C ALA A 190 5.24 -0.15 14.13
N THR A 191 5.10 -1.38 14.61
CA THR A 191 4.57 -2.51 13.85
C THR A 191 3.05 -2.59 13.87
N ALA A 192 2.40 -1.84 14.75
CA ALA A 192 0.96 -1.80 14.83
C ALA A 192 0.37 -0.99 13.67
N ARG A 193 -0.74 -1.47 13.11
CA ARG A 193 -1.53 -0.77 12.10
C ARG A 193 -2.87 -0.32 12.70
N PRO A 194 -3.51 0.72 12.13
CA PRO A 194 -4.93 0.97 12.36
C PRO A 194 -5.76 -0.29 12.07
N GLY A 195 -6.76 -0.60 12.89
CA GLY A 195 -7.55 -1.84 12.81
C GLY A 195 -6.87 -3.08 13.40
N ASP A 196 -5.67 -2.97 13.97
CA ASP A 196 -4.99 -4.07 14.68
C ASP A 196 -5.74 -4.58 15.92
N HIS A 197 -6.63 -3.75 16.45
CA HIS A 197 -7.60 -4.05 17.48
C HIS A 197 -8.99 -3.93 16.85
N VAL A 198 -9.90 -4.84 17.19
CA VAL A 198 -11.29 -4.85 16.72
C VAL A 198 -12.00 -3.57 17.17
N THR A 199 -11.98 -2.56 16.28
CA THR A 199 -12.35 -1.15 16.48
C THR A 199 -12.07 -0.57 17.87
N ASN A 200 -10.81 -0.19 18.10
CA ASN A 200 -10.48 0.74 19.20
C ASN A 200 -11.32 2.03 19.07
N GLU A 201 -12.01 2.42 20.15
CA GLU A 201 -12.80 3.67 20.19
C GLU A 201 -11.95 4.91 19.86
N ALA A 202 -10.67 4.89 20.24
CA ALA A 202 -9.69 5.91 19.89
C ALA A 202 -9.50 6.09 18.38
N GLU A 203 -9.62 5.03 17.56
CA GLU A 203 -9.52 5.14 16.10
C GLU A 203 -10.75 5.86 15.54
N ARG A 204 -11.96 5.47 15.96
CA ARG A 204 -13.20 6.15 15.56
C ARG A 204 -13.24 7.61 15.99
N GLU A 205 -12.77 7.95 17.20
CA GLU A 205 -12.70 9.34 17.65
C GLU A 205 -11.58 10.13 16.94
N TYR A 206 -10.47 9.49 16.56
CA TYR A 206 -9.47 10.13 15.69
C TYR A 206 -10.01 10.39 14.28
N GLU A 207 -10.78 9.48 13.70
CA GLU A 207 -11.42 9.71 12.40
C GLU A 207 -12.51 10.79 12.47
N LYS A 208 -13.28 10.88 13.56
CA LYS A 208 -14.16 12.05 13.83
C LYS A 208 -13.38 13.37 13.93
N ARG A 209 -12.17 13.37 14.48
CA ARG A 209 -11.28 14.56 14.51
C ARG A 209 -10.79 14.92 13.11
N LEU A 210 -10.39 13.94 12.30
CA LEU A 210 -10.06 14.15 10.89
C LEU A 210 -11.26 14.67 10.08
N ALA A 211 -12.47 14.19 10.35
CA ALA A 211 -13.71 14.65 9.70
C ALA A 211 -13.99 16.12 10.02
N ARG A 212 -13.97 16.48 11.32
CA ARG A 212 -14.13 17.87 11.79
C ARG A 212 -13.06 18.83 11.23
N HIS A 213 -11.89 18.32 10.86
CA HIS A 213 -10.79 19.09 10.24
C HIS A 213 -10.78 19.02 8.69
N GLY A 214 -11.75 18.33 8.06
CA GLY A 214 -11.79 18.09 6.60
C GLY A 214 -10.65 17.24 6.05
N TRP A 215 -9.77 16.71 6.91
CA TRP A 215 -8.63 15.89 6.51
C TRP A 215 -9.01 14.46 6.16
N LEU A 216 -10.14 13.99 6.65
CA LEU A 216 -10.71 12.71 6.29
C LEU A 216 -11.02 12.66 4.77
N THR A 217 -11.69 13.68 4.25
CA THR A 217 -12.00 13.90 2.82
C THR A 217 -10.98 14.78 2.09
N MET A 218 -9.75 14.90 2.59
CA MET A 218 -8.71 15.81 2.06
C MET A 218 -8.55 15.77 0.53
N ALA A 219 -8.62 14.57 -0.04
CA ALA A 219 -8.41 14.30 -1.47
C ALA A 219 -9.65 14.52 -2.35
N TRP A 220 -10.84 14.64 -1.75
CA TRP A 220 -12.10 14.76 -2.48
C TRP A 220 -12.29 16.19 -3.03
N PRO A 221 -13.06 16.36 -4.13
CA PRO A 221 -13.50 17.69 -4.60
C PRO A 221 -14.34 18.43 -3.56
N LYS A 222 -14.41 19.77 -3.67
CA LYS A 222 -15.04 20.64 -2.66
C LYS A 222 -16.56 20.53 -2.67
N GLU A 223 -17.13 20.34 -3.86
CA GLU A 223 -18.55 20.06 -4.11
C GLU A 223 -19.06 18.79 -3.41
N TYR A 224 -18.15 17.88 -3.01
CA TYR A 224 -18.46 16.67 -2.24
C TYR A 224 -17.97 16.72 -0.79
N GLY A 225 -17.69 17.92 -0.25
CA GLY A 225 -17.24 18.09 1.14
C GLY A 225 -15.78 17.72 1.39
N GLY A 226 -14.95 17.70 0.34
CA GLY A 226 -13.51 17.58 0.44
C GLY A 226 -12.77 18.93 0.45
N LEU A 227 -11.44 18.88 0.57
CA LEU A 227 -10.58 20.07 0.50
C LEU A 227 -10.07 20.37 -0.92
N GLY A 228 -10.13 19.39 -1.83
CA GLY A 228 -9.48 19.46 -3.14
C GLY A 228 -7.95 19.53 -3.04
N ALA A 229 -7.36 18.98 -1.97
CA ALA A 229 -5.94 19.15 -1.67
C ALA A 229 -5.04 18.45 -2.70
N SER A 230 -3.88 19.06 -2.97
CA SER A 230 -2.95 18.58 -3.99
C SER A 230 -2.39 17.19 -3.64
N HIS A 231 -1.95 16.48 -4.68
CA HIS A 231 -1.26 15.20 -4.54
C HIS A 231 -0.07 15.25 -3.57
N MET A 232 0.60 16.41 -3.43
CA MET A 232 1.71 16.60 -2.48
C MET A 232 1.24 16.75 -1.03
N GLU A 233 0.16 17.49 -0.76
CA GLU A 233 -0.45 17.57 0.58
C GLU A 233 -0.96 16.19 1.03
N GLN A 234 -1.63 15.47 0.12
CA GLN A 234 -2.07 14.09 0.38
C GLN A 234 -0.91 13.12 0.68
N LEU A 235 0.24 13.29 -0.01
CA LEU A 235 1.48 12.54 0.26
C LEU A 235 2.03 12.86 1.65
N ILE A 236 2.14 14.15 1.98
CA ILE A 236 2.67 14.64 3.26
C ILE A 236 1.82 14.14 4.43
N PHE A 237 0.49 14.26 4.32
CA PHE A 237 -0.45 13.74 5.32
C PHE A 237 -0.26 12.23 5.53
N ARG A 238 -0.20 11.44 4.44
CA ARG A 238 -0.02 9.98 4.52
C ARG A 238 1.36 9.56 5.03
N GLU A 239 2.43 10.28 4.71
CA GLU A 239 3.77 9.97 5.20
C GLU A 239 3.89 10.22 6.71
N GLU A 240 3.38 11.34 7.22
CA GLU A 240 3.46 11.63 8.66
C GLU A 240 2.45 10.78 9.47
N SER A 241 1.23 10.55 8.98
CA SER A 241 0.28 9.60 9.62
C SER A 241 0.81 8.16 9.61
N GLY A 242 1.36 7.70 8.48
CA GLY A 242 1.93 6.36 8.35
C GLY A 242 3.20 6.15 9.20
N TYR A 243 3.94 7.22 9.47
CA TYR A 243 5.06 7.20 10.42
C TYR A 243 4.56 7.18 11.87
N ALA A 244 3.57 8.00 12.22
CA ALA A 244 2.97 8.02 13.55
C ALA A 244 2.19 6.75 13.91
N GLY A 245 1.81 5.94 12.92
CA GLY A 245 0.88 4.82 13.12
C GLY A 245 -0.55 5.30 13.41
N ALA A 246 -0.95 6.41 12.80
CA ALA A 246 -2.28 7.00 12.94
C ALA A 246 -3.24 6.51 11.84
N PRO A 247 -4.56 6.36 12.11
CA PRO A 247 -5.56 6.04 11.09
C PRO A 247 -5.51 7.02 9.90
N GLY A 248 -5.21 6.47 8.72
CA GLY A 248 -4.76 7.25 7.55
C GLY A 248 -5.86 7.75 6.61
N GLY A 249 -7.13 7.68 7.01
CA GLY A 249 -8.26 8.27 6.28
C GLY A 249 -9.46 7.36 5.99
N GLY A 250 -10.16 6.86 7.03
CA GLY A 250 -11.57 6.48 6.97
C GLY A 250 -11.95 5.27 6.11
N GLY A 251 -11.04 4.30 6.01
CA GLY A 251 -11.29 3.00 5.38
C GLY A 251 -11.87 3.05 3.97
N GLN A 252 -12.57 1.97 3.60
CA GLN A 252 -13.02 1.73 2.23
C GLN A 252 -13.99 2.79 1.71
N GLY A 253 -14.81 3.39 2.60
CA GLY A 253 -15.75 4.45 2.22
C GLY A 253 -15.05 5.62 1.53
N ILE A 254 -13.98 6.13 2.14
CA ILE A 254 -13.27 7.34 1.69
C ILE A 254 -12.22 7.07 0.61
N SER A 255 -11.53 5.92 0.68
CA SER A 255 -10.49 5.56 -0.29
C SER A 255 -11.03 4.92 -1.58
N MET A 256 -12.21 4.29 -1.55
CA MET A 256 -12.74 3.49 -2.66
C MET A 256 -14.17 3.87 -3.05
N VAL A 257 -15.14 3.76 -2.13
CA VAL A 257 -16.57 3.82 -2.46
C VAL A 257 -16.99 5.23 -2.87
N GLY A 258 -16.56 6.26 -2.15
CA GLY A 258 -16.82 7.66 -2.47
C GLY A 258 -16.28 8.09 -3.84
N PRO A 259 -14.99 7.86 -4.16
CA PRO A 259 -14.48 8.09 -5.51
C PRO A 259 -15.26 7.36 -6.61
N CYS A 260 -15.78 6.16 -6.35
CA CYS A 260 -16.64 5.46 -7.31
C CYS A 260 -18.05 6.08 -7.42
N LEU A 261 -18.67 6.49 -6.31
CA LEU A 261 -19.93 7.24 -6.29
C LEU A 261 -19.83 8.55 -7.09
N MET A 262 -18.70 9.26 -7.01
CA MET A 262 -18.47 10.52 -7.72
C MET A 262 -18.43 10.33 -9.25
N VAL A 263 -17.86 9.22 -9.72
CA VAL A 263 -17.64 8.95 -11.15
C VAL A 263 -18.78 8.15 -11.79
N HIS A 264 -19.32 7.16 -11.07
CA HIS A 264 -20.27 6.15 -11.60
C HIS A 264 -21.63 6.13 -10.88
N GLY A 265 -21.80 6.86 -9.78
CA GLY A 265 -23.04 6.86 -9.01
C GLY A 265 -24.11 7.78 -9.60
N SER A 266 -25.39 7.46 -9.38
CA SER A 266 -26.49 8.40 -9.63
C SER A 266 -26.43 9.59 -8.67
N ASP A 267 -27.11 10.69 -8.97
CA ASP A 267 -27.09 11.85 -8.07
C ASP A 267 -27.85 11.56 -6.77
N GLU A 268 -28.78 10.63 -6.78
CA GLU A 268 -29.49 10.07 -5.62
C GLU A 268 -28.50 9.33 -4.70
N GLN A 269 -27.71 8.42 -5.27
CA GLN A 269 -26.65 7.70 -4.56
C GLN A 269 -25.58 8.67 -4.00
N LYS A 270 -25.16 9.66 -4.79
CA LYS A 270 -24.23 10.72 -4.35
C LYS A 270 -24.78 11.47 -3.14
N ARG A 271 -26.04 11.96 -3.22
CA ARG A 271 -26.70 12.69 -2.13
C ARG A 271 -26.91 11.83 -0.88
N HIS A 272 -27.20 10.53 -1.03
CA HIS A 272 -27.40 9.63 0.12
C HIS A 272 -26.09 9.26 0.82
N HIS A 273 -25.08 8.81 0.08
CA HIS A 273 -23.91 8.14 0.66
C HIS A 273 -22.72 9.07 0.88
N LEU A 274 -22.42 10.03 -0.01
CA LEU A 274 -21.21 10.84 0.11
C LEU A 274 -21.13 11.66 1.42
N PRO A 275 -22.22 12.29 1.93
CA PRO A 275 -22.15 13.02 3.20
C PRO A 275 -21.85 12.11 4.40
N LYS A 276 -22.45 10.90 4.45
CA LYS A 276 -22.25 9.92 5.53
C LYS A 276 -20.85 9.29 5.50
N ILE A 277 -20.31 9.12 4.29
CA ILE A 277 -18.92 8.70 4.09
C ILE A 277 -17.98 9.82 4.53
N ALA A 278 -18.25 11.08 4.16
CA ALA A 278 -17.43 12.24 4.50
C ALA A 278 -17.35 12.53 6.01
N SER A 279 -18.43 12.26 6.76
CA SER A 279 -18.48 12.40 8.22
C SER A 279 -17.80 11.25 8.98
N GLY A 280 -17.49 10.13 8.31
CA GLY A 280 -17.06 8.89 8.97
C GLY A 280 -18.18 8.21 9.78
N GLU A 281 -19.44 8.43 9.41
CA GLU A 281 -20.62 7.87 10.10
C GLU A 281 -20.86 6.40 9.73
N VAL A 282 -20.66 6.04 8.45
CA VAL A 282 -20.95 4.69 7.92
C VAL A 282 -19.70 3.91 7.53
N HIS A 283 -19.65 2.65 7.95
CA HIS A 283 -18.54 1.74 7.68
C HIS A 283 -18.85 0.83 6.48
N TRP A 284 -17.84 0.55 5.66
CA TRP A 284 -18.01 -0.16 4.38
C TRP A 284 -17.22 -1.47 4.31
N GLY A 285 -17.92 -2.58 4.10
CA GLY A 285 -17.32 -3.90 3.85
C GLY A 285 -17.16 -4.22 2.36
N GLN A 286 -16.01 -4.75 1.95
CA GLN A 286 -15.75 -5.14 0.56
C GLN A 286 -16.23 -6.56 0.24
N GLY A 287 -17.29 -6.69 -0.55
CA GLY A 287 -17.85 -7.95 -1.03
C GLY A 287 -17.28 -8.37 -2.39
N PHE A 288 -15.95 -8.50 -2.52
CA PHE A 288 -15.29 -8.79 -3.80
C PHE A 288 -14.92 -10.28 -3.91
N SER A 289 -13.90 -10.71 -3.17
CA SER A 289 -13.32 -12.05 -3.20
C SER A 289 -14.29 -13.15 -2.76
N GLU A 290 -14.12 -14.35 -3.33
CA GLU A 290 -14.91 -15.56 -3.08
C GLU A 290 -13.98 -16.76 -2.84
N PRO A 291 -14.44 -17.86 -2.20
CA PRO A 291 -13.60 -19.04 -1.98
C PRO A 291 -12.96 -19.60 -3.27
N GLY A 292 -13.65 -19.49 -4.41
CA GLY A 292 -13.15 -19.87 -5.74
C GLY A 292 -12.57 -18.73 -6.58
N SER A 293 -12.71 -17.46 -6.18
CA SER A 293 -12.38 -16.29 -7.02
C SER A 293 -11.63 -15.22 -6.21
N GLY A 294 -10.30 -15.29 -6.23
CA GLY A 294 -9.40 -14.34 -5.56
C GLY A 294 -8.57 -13.53 -6.55
N SER A 295 -7.49 -14.12 -7.08
CA SER A 295 -6.62 -13.45 -8.08
C SER A 295 -7.29 -13.34 -9.46
N ASP A 296 -8.03 -14.37 -9.87
CA ASP A 296 -9.03 -14.25 -10.94
C ASP A 296 -10.34 -13.73 -10.33
N LEU A 297 -10.38 -12.45 -9.94
CA LEU A 297 -11.60 -11.84 -9.44
C LEU A 297 -12.72 -11.84 -10.51
N ALA A 298 -12.35 -11.93 -11.80
CA ALA A 298 -13.30 -11.94 -12.89
C ALA A 298 -14.07 -13.28 -13.05
N SER A 299 -13.66 -14.35 -12.37
CA SER A 299 -14.41 -15.62 -12.30
C SER A 299 -15.55 -15.65 -11.29
N LEU A 300 -15.82 -14.55 -10.57
CA LEU A 300 -16.81 -14.50 -9.49
C LEU A 300 -18.20 -15.05 -9.87
N GLN A 301 -18.84 -15.73 -8.91
CA GLN A 301 -20.04 -16.54 -9.08
C GLN A 301 -21.22 -16.13 -8.18
N THR A 302 -21.01 -15.28 -7.16
CA THR A 302 -22.13 -14.69 -6.39
C THR A 302 -23.06 -13.98 -7.37
N ARG A 303 -24.28 -14.49 -7.53
CA ARG A 303 -25.22 -14.05 -8.57
C ARG A 303 -26.11 -12.92 -8.07
N ALA A 304 -26.55 -12.06 -8.98
CA ALA A 304 -27.64 -11.13 -8.77
C ALA A 304 -28.63 -11.29 -9.93
N VAL A 305 -29.85 -11.72 -9.63
CA VAL A 305 -30.90 -11.97 -10.63
C VAL A 305 -31.98 -10.90 -10.48
N ARG A 306 -32.32 -10.21 -11.57
CA ARG A 306 -33.37 -9.18 -11.57
C ARG A 306 -34.74 -9.80 -11.32
N ASP A 307 -35.52 -9.21 -10.42
CA ASP A 307 -36.88 -9.61 -10.08
C ASP A 307 -37.74 -8.37 -9.82
N GLY A 308 -38.50 -7.95 -10.84
CA GLY A 308 -39.17 -6.64 -10.84
C GLY A 308 -38.16 -5.49 -10.76
N ASP A 309 -38.38 -4.59 -9.80
CA ASP A 309 -37.52 -3.45 -9.50
C ASP A 309 -36.33 -3.80 -8.58
N ASP A 310 -36.25 -5.04 -8.09
CA ASP A 310 -35.16 -5.57 -7.26
C ASP A 310 -34.14 -6.38 -8.08
N PHE A 311 -32.99 -6.66 -7.45
CA PHE A 311 -32.19 -7.86 -7.68
C PHE A 311 -32.20 -8.75 -6.43
N VAL A 312 -32.28 -10.06 -6.64
CA VAL A 312 -32.07 -11.09 -5.61
C VAL A 312 -30.62 -11.58 -5.68
N ILE A 313 -29.84 -11.27 -4.65
CA ILE A 313 -28.41 -11.62 -4.54
C ILE A 313 -28.25 -12.94 -3.78
N ASN A 314 -27.44 -13.85 -4.34
CA ASN A 314 -27.15 -15.16 -3.77
C ASN A 314 -25.67 -15.55 -3.93
N GLY A 315 -25.01 -15.95 -2.86
CA GLY A 315 -23.64 -16.46 -2.89
C GLY A 315 -22.85 -16.21 -1.61
N GLN A 316 -21.52 -16.20 -1.72
CA GLN A 316 -20.60 -16.04 -0.59
C GLN A 316 -19.40 -15.18 -0.96
N LYS A 317 -19.07 -14.23 -0.08
CA LYS A 317 -17.82 -13.47 -0.07
C LYS A 317 -16.94 -13.89 1.11
N ILE A 318 -15.63 -13.75 0.96
CA ILE A 318 -14.62 -14.15 1.95
C ILE A 318 -13.47 -13.14 1.99
N TRP A 319 -12.77 -13.07 3.11
CA TRP A 319 -11.75 -12.04 3.41
C TRP A 319 -12.30 -10.62 3.51
N THR A 320 -13.62 -10.46 3.75
CA THR A 320 -14.22 -9.14 3.97
C THR A 320 -13.80 -8.62 5.34
N SER A 321 -12.72 -7.84 5.37
CA SER A 321 -12.22 -7.17 6.58
C SER A 321 -13.31 -6.30 7.21
N GLY A 322 -13.48 -6.41 8.54
CA GLY A 322 -14.41 -5.56 9.29
C GLY A 322 -15.90 -5.72 8.98
N ALA A 323 -16.34 -6.76 8.27
CA ALA A 323 -17.76 -6.97 7.89
C ALA A 323 -18.75 -6.89 9.07
N HIS A 324 -18.34 -7.38 10.25
CA HIS A 324 -19.11 -7.34 11.50
C HIS A 324 -19.29 -5.92 12.09
N HIS A 325 -18.66 -4.91 11.48
CA HIS A 325 -18.83 -3.49 11.79
C HIS A 325 -19.37 -2.70 10.58
N ALA A 326 -19.64 -3.34 9.44
CA ALA A 326 -20.11 -2.65 8.25
C ALA A 326 -21.58 -2.22 8.40
N ASP A 327 -21.89 -0.99 8.03
CA ASP A 327 -23.26 -0.52 7.81
C ASP A 327 -23.72 -0.86 6.40
N TRP A 328 -22.79 -0.88 5.44
CA TRP A 328 -23.02 -1.18 4.03
C TRP A 328 -21.92 -2.07 3.46
N PHE A 329 -22.28 -2.93 2.51
CA PHE A 329 -21.35 -3.66 1.66
C PHE A 329 -21.29 -3.04 0.27
N HIS A 330 -20.10 -3.04 -0.34
CA HIS A 330 -19.94 -2.80 -1.77
C HIS A 330 -19.53 -4.11 -2.45
N VAL A 331 -20.42 -4.67 -3.28
CA VAL A 331 -20.41 -6.08 -3.69
C VAL A 331 -20.31 -6.20 -5.21
N LEU A 332 -19.44 -7.09 -5.69
CA LEU A 332 -19.39 -7.49 -7.10
C LEU A 332 -20.16 -8.79 -7.32
N THR A 333 -21.10 -8.79 -8.26
CA THR A 333 -22.01 -9.90 -8.53
C THR A 333 -22.09 -10.25 -10.01
N ARG A 334 -22.40 -11.51 -10.31
CA ARG A 334 -22.69 -12.04 -11.65
C ARG A 334 -24.14 -11.75 -12.01
N THR A 335 -24.37 -10.79 -12.90
CA THR A 335 -25.69 -10.48 -13.47
C THR A 335 -25.94 -11.17 -14.81
N ASN A 336 -24.88 -11.46 -15.56
CA ASN A 336 -24.97 -12.26 -16.79
C ASN A 336 -23.91 -13.38 -16.76
N PRO A 337 -24.31 -14.67 -16.72
CA PRO A 337 -23.39 -15.81 -16.68
C PRO A 337 -22.77 -16.15 -18.04
N ASP A 338 -23.48 -15.86 -19.14
CA ASP A 338 -23.08 -16.22 -20.51
C ASP A 338 -22.16 -15.17 -21.15
N ALA A 339 -22.14 -13.95 -20.60
CA ALA A 339 -21.25 -12.90 -21.02
C ALA A 339 -19.77 -13.19 -20.64
N PRO A 340 -18.78 -12.76 -21.45
CA PRO A 340 -17.37 -12.92 -21.13
C PRO A 340 -17.05 -12.37 -19.72
N LYS A 341 -16.24 -13.09 -18.92
CA LYS A 341 -15.97 -12.83 -17.48
C LYS A 341 -16.08 -11.37 -17.00
N HIS A 342 -15.38 -10.43 -17.64
CA HIS A 342 -15.33 -9.00 -17.28
C HIS A 342 -16.55 -8.15 -17.70
N ARG A 343 -17.48 -8.70 -18.49
CA ARG A 343 -18.68 -8.05 -19.06
C ARG A 343 -19.99 -8.71 -18.60
N GLY A 344 -19.96 -9.48 -17.52
CA GLY A 344 -21.15 -10.05 -16.87
C GLY A 344 -21.26 -9.71 -15.39
N ILE A 345 -20.47 -8.72 -14.92
CA ILE A 345 -20.33 -8.34 -13.52
C ILE A 345 -20.99 -6.99 -13.29
N SER A 346 -21.81 -6.88 -12.24
CA SER A 346 -22.39 -5.63 -11.75
C SER A 346 -21.85 -5.27 -10.37
N TYR A 347 -22.04 -4.01 -9.96
CA TYR A 347 -21.57 -3.45 -8.70
C TYR A 347 -22.78 -2.99 -7.89
N PHE A 348 -22.95 -3.49 -6.66
CA PHE A 348 -24.09 -3.16 -5.80
C PHE A 348 -23.68 -2.56 -4.47
N LEU A 349 -24.50 -1.64 -3.97
CA LEU A 349 -24.46 -1.12 -2.61
C LEU A 349 -25.54 -1.84 -1.79
N VAL A 350 -25.14 -2.62 -0.79
CA VAL A 350 -26.06 -3.50 -0.06
C VAL A 350 -26.08 -3.08 1.40
N ASP A 351 -27.24 -2.77 1.96
CA ASP A 351 -27.37 -2.51 3.41
C ASP A 351 -26.96 -3.78 4.17
N ALA A 352 -26.05 -3.67 5.13
CA ALA A 352 -25.57 -4.81 5.89
C ALA A 352 -26.64 -5.48 6.78
N LYS A 353 -27.80 -4.82 6.95
CA LYS A 353 -28.96 -5.28 7.73
C LYS A 353 -30.05 -5.89 6.85
N SER A 354 -29.88 -5.98 5.53
CA SER A 354 -30.84 -6.68 4.66
C SER A 354 -31.01 -8.15 5.07
N ALA A 355 -32.26 -8.61 5.09
CA ALA A 355 -32.59 -10.00 5.38
C ALA A 355 -31.88 -10.95 4.39
N GLY A 356 -31.43 -12.11 4.89
CA GLY A 356 -30.65 -13.08 4.13
C GLY A 356 -29.12 -12.88 4.18
N ILE A 357 -28.63 -11.78 4.77
CA ILE A 357 -27.19 -11.59 5.01
C ILE A 357 -26.77 -12.30 6.31
N THR A 358 -25.74 -13.14 6.23
CA THR A 358 -25.07 -13.73 7.41
C THR A 358 -23.58 -13.45 7.38
N VAL A 359 -23.06 -12.74 8.39
CA VAL A 359 -21.63 -12.52 8.59
C VAL A 359 -21.07 -13.57 9.57
N ARG A 360 -19.98 -14.26 9.20
CA ARG A 360 -19.29 -15.22 10.09
C ARG A 360 -17.84 -14.79 10.34
N PRO A 361 -17.33 -14.92 11.58
CA PRO A 361 -15.96 -14.55 11.92
C PRO A 361 -14.94 -15.49 11.27
N LEU A 362 -13.90 -14.93 10.65
CA LEU A 362 -12.75 -15.68 10.15
C LEU A 362 -11.50 -15.22 10.90
N ILE A 363 -11.10 -16.00 11.90
CA ILE A 363 -9.99 -15.70 12.80
C ILE A 363 -8.66 -15.90 12.07
N ASN A 364 -7.79 -14.90 12.10
CA ASN A 364 -6.48 -14.95 11.43
C ASN A 364 -5.44 -15.72 12.28
N MET A 365 -4.23 -15.91 11.73
CA MET A 365 -3.14 -16.66 12.42
C MET A 365 -2.58 -15.99 13.70
N LEU A 366 -3.01 -14.76 14.04
CA LEU A 366 -2.69 -14.09 15.30
C LEU A 366 -3.77 -14.27 16.37
N GLY A 367 -4.90 -14.89 16.03
CA GLY A 367 -6.10 -14.92 16.87
C GLY A 367 -7.00 -13.69 16.70
N ASP A 368 -6.72 -12.80 15.74
CA ASP A 368 -7.52 -11.58 15.54
C ASP A 368 -8.76 -11.88 14.69
N HIS A 369 -9.90 -11.30 15.07
CA HIS A 369 -11.11 -11.25 14.25
C HIS A 369 -11.04 -10.09 13.25
N GLU A 370 -10.07 -10.15 12.33
CA GLU A 370 -9.88 -9.15 11.26
C GLU A 370 -10.82 -9.40 10.08
N PHE A 371 -10.97 -10.67 9.67
CA PHE A 371 -11.67 -11.10 8.46
C PHE A 371 -13.01 -11.76 8.76
N ASN A 372 -13.83 -11.87 7.73
CA ASN A 372 -15.14 -12.49 7.79
C ASN A 372 -15.46 -13.23 6.49
N GLU A 373 -16.35 -14.20 6.59
CA GLU A 373 -17.18 -14.65 5.48
C GLU A 373 -18.51 -13.89 5.51
N VAL A 374 -19.08 -13.58 4.35
CA VAL A 374 -20.39 -12.94 4.22
C VAL A 374 -21.22 -13.76 3.23
N PHE A 375 -22.29 -14.37 3.73
CA PHE A 375 -23.23 -15.17 2.96
C PHE A 375 -24.43 -14.31 2.59
N PHE A 376 -24.94 -14.52 1.37
CA PHE A 376 -26.13 -13.86 0.84
C PHE A 376 -27.10 -14.96 0.41
N GLU A 377 -28.21 -15.10 1.13
CA GLU A 377 -29.27 -16.09 0.88
C GLU A 377 -30.55 -15.34 0.53
N ASP A 378 -30.93 -15.34 -0.76
CA ASP A 378 -32.07 -14.61 -1.33
C ASP A 378 -32.21 -13.12 -0.92
N VAL A 379 -31.07 -12.42 -0.81
CA VAL A 379 -30.99 -11.02 -0.35
C VAL A 379 -31.55 -10.08 -1.42
N ARG A 380 -32.70 -9.45 -1.15
CA ARG A 380 -33.26 -8.40 -2.02
C ARG A 380 -32.48 -7.09 -1.90
N VAL A 381 -32.20 -6.48 -3.05
CA VAL A 381 -31.50 -5.21 -3.19
C VAL A 381 -32.18 -4.41 -4.32
N PRO A 382 -32.70 -3.20 -4.06
CA PRO A 382 -33.32 -2.37 -5.11
C PRO A 382 -32.38 -2.11 -6.29
N ALA A 383 -32.92 -2.04 -7.51
CA ALA A 383 -32.10 -1.75 -8.70
C ALA A 383 -31.42 -0.36 -8.63
N GLU A 384 -31.99 0.60 -7.89
CA GLU A 384 -31.37 1.91 -7.63
C GLU A 384 -30.09 1.84 -6.78
N ASN A 385 -29.80 0.71 -6.13
CA ASN A 385 -28.55 0.48 -5.40
C ASN A 385 -27.42 -0.10 -6.29
N MET A 386 -27.69 -0.35 -7.57
CA MET A 386 -26.64 -0.71 -8.54
C MET A 386 -25.83 0.53 -8.92
N MET A 387 -24.50 0.47 -8.77
CA MET A 387 -23.61 1.56 -9.15
C MET A 387 -23.18 1.42 -10.61
N GLY A 388 -23.46 2.44 -11.42
CA GLY A 388 -23.25 2.41 -12.86
C GLY A 388 -24.22 1.47 -13.58
N GLU A 389 -23.83 1.07 -14.79
CA GLU A 389 -24.64 0.23 -15.69
C GLU A 389 -24.59 -1.26 -15.33
N GLU A 390 -25.70 -1.98 -15.61
CA GLU A 390 -25.74 -3.44 -15.47
C GLU A 390 -24.69 -4.12 -16.36
N ASN A 391 -24.01 -5.14 -15.83
CA ASN A 391 -22.92 -5.88 -16.48
C ASN A 391 -21.63 -5.07 -16.73
N ARG A 392 -21.54 -3.86 -16.14
CA ARG A 392 -20.40 -2.92 -16.31
C ARG A 392 -19.66 -2.65 -14.99
N GLY A 393 -20.04 -3.31 -13.90
CA GLY A 393 -19.43 -3.19 -12.57
C GLY A 393 -17.93 -3.52 -12.50
N TRP A 394 -17.39 -4.28 -13.45
CA TRP A 394 -15.92 -4.45 -13.57
C TRP A 394 -15.21 -3.11 -13.86
N TYR A 395 -15.81 -2.20 -14.63
CA TYR A 395 -15.23 -0.89 -14.93
C TYR A 395 -15.20 0.00 -13.68
N VAL A 396 -16.29 -0.03 -12.89
CA VAL A 396 -16.38 0.61 -11.57
C VAL A 396 -15.29 0.06 -10.63
N ALA A 397 -15.11 -1.26 -10.59
CA ALA A 397 -14.05 -1.91 -9.81
C ALA A 397 -12.63 -1.56 -10.28
N THR A 398 -12.39 -1.30 -11.57
CA THR A 398 -11.09 -0.81 -12.02
C THR A 398 -10.84 0.65 -11.64
N THR A 399 -11.85 1.52 -11.69
CA THR A 399 -11.74 2.92 -11.20
C THR A 399 -11.36 2.98 -9.72
N LEU A 400 -11.90 2.08 -8.89
CA LEU A 400 -11.48 1.89 -7.50
C LEU A 400 -9.98 1.62 -7.36
N LEU A 401 -9.41 0.76 -8.22
CA LEU A 401 -7.99 0.41 -8.19
C LEU A 401 -7.10 1.57 -8.66
N ASP A 402 -7.55 2.38 -9.62
CA ASP A 402 -6.84 3.58 -10.07
C ASP A 402 -6.70 4.65 -8.96
N PHE A 403 -7.58 4.61 -7.94
CA PHE A 403 -7.51 5.45 -6.75
C PHE A 403 -6.70 4.86 -5.58
N GLU A 404 -6.25 3.60 -5.63
CA GLU A 404 -5.38 3.01 -4.60
C GLU A 404 -3.95 3.59 -4.68
N ARG A 405 -3.59 4.42 -3.69
CA ARG A 405 -2.48 5.39 -3.84
C ARG A 405 -1.09 4.82 -3.50
N SER A 406 -0.11 5.24 -4.31
CA SER A 406 1.36 5.37 -4.14
C SER A 406 2.20 4.42 -3.26
N GLY A 407 1.70 3.87 -2.15
CA GLY A 407 2.45 3.01 -1.25
C GLY A 407 3.29 3.71 -0.16
N VAL A 408 3.21 5.05 -0.02
CA VAL A 408 4.08 5.81 0.90
C VAL A 408 4.05 5.29 2.34
N ASN A 409 2.90 4.80 2.81
CA ASN A 409 2.71 4.23 4.15
C ASN A 409 3.70 3.10 4.46
N TRP A 410 4.10 2.29 3.46
CA TRP A 410 5.10 1.22 3.64
C TRP A 410 6.47 1.79 4.01
N SER A 411 6.88 2.87 3.33
CA SER A 411 8.14 3.55 3.62
C SER A 411 8.11 4.31 4.95
N ALA A 412 6.96 4.92 5.28
CA ALA A 412 6.78 5.70 6.50
C ALA A 412 6.80 4.83 7.77
N SER A 413 6.02 3.74 7.77
CA SER A 413 6.01 2.75 8.87
C SER A 413 7.33 1.99 8.95
N GLY A 414 7.89 1.58 7.80
CA GLY A 414 9.21 0.95 7.72
C GLY A 414 10.33 1.82 8.30
N ARG A 415 10.30 3.14 8.07
CA ARG A 415 11.23 4.10 8.67
C ARG A 415 11.17 4.04 10.20
N ARG A 416 9.97 4.13 10.79
CA ARG A 416 9.80 4.07 12.25
C ARG A 416 10.21 2.71 12.84
N GLN A 417 9.87 1.62 12.15
CA GLN A 417 10.25 0.27 12.60
C GLN A 417 11.78 0.09 12.65
N ILE A 418 12.51 0.62 11.66
CA ILE A 418 13.98 0.61 11.68
C ILE A 418 14.54 1.50 12.79
N GLU A 419 13.92 2.64 13.07
CA GLU A 419 14.30 3.53 14.16
C GLU A 419 14.09 2.87 15.55
N GLU A 420 12.95 2.19 15.77
CA GLU A 420 12.68 1.40 16.99
C GLU A 420 13.63 0.18 17.12
N LEU A 421 13.89 -0.56 16.04
CA LEU A 421 14.89 -1.65 16.02
C LEU A 421 16.31 -1.13 16.30
N THR A 422 16.65 0.05 15.79
CA THR A 422 17.95 0.70 16.04
C THR A 422 18.07 1.15 17.50
N ALA A 423 16.99 1.63 18.12
CA ALA A 423 16.96 1.96 19.54
C ALA A 423 17.11 0.68 20.39
N TYR A 424 16.35 -0.36 20.08
CA TYR A 424 16.44 -1.68 20.73
C TYR A 424 17.85 -2.29 20.65
N ALA A 425 18.50 -2.21 19.48
CA ALA A 425 19.86 -2.70 19.31
C ALA A 425 20.89 -1.94 20.16
N LYS A 426 20.67 -0.64 20.40
CA LYS A 426 21.54 0.22 21.22
C LYS A 426 21.37 -0.01 22.73
N SER A 427 20.15 -0.31 23.20
CA SER A 427 19.88 -0.55 24.62
C SER A 427 20.11 -2.01 25.04
N THR A 428 19.86 -2.97 24.16
CA THR A 428 19.90 -4.40 24.49
C THR A 428 21.32 -4.97 24.39
N ARG A 429 21.69 -5.81 25.37
CA ARG A 429 22.95 -6.57 25.37
C ARG A 429 22.74 -8.02 24.93
N GLY A 430 23.59 -8.48 24.02
CA GLY A 430 23.76 -9.89 23.66
C GLY A 430 25.06 -10.47 24.24
N ARG A 431 25.46 -11.66 23.78
CA ARG A 431 26.64 -12.39 24.29
C ARG A 431 27.98 -11.66 24.15
N GLN A 432 28.11 -10.70 23.23
CA GLN A 432 29.38 -10.06 22.86
C GLN A 432 29.44 -8.55 23.14
N GLY A 433 28.38 -7.94 23.67
CA GLY A 433 28.26 -6.48 23.76
C GLY A 433 26.80 -6.03 23.65
N ARG A 434 26.56 -4.81 23.16
CA ARG A 434 25.21 -4.42 22.71
C ARG A 434 24.92 -5.08 21.36
N LEU A 435 23.66 -5.30 21.02
CA LEU A 435 23.32 -5.87 19.70
C LEU A 435 23.79 -4.97 18.54
N ILE A 436 23.82 -3.64 18.74
CA ILE A 436 24.34 -2.68 17.76
C ILE A 436 25.87 -2.73 17.58
N ASP A 437 26.61 -3.42 18.46
CA ASP A 437 28.07 -3.55 18.32
C ASP A 437 28.45 -4.61 17.26
N ASP A 438 27.52 -5.51 16.92
CA ASP A 438 27.67 -6.51 15.85
C ASP A 438 27.63 -5.84 14.45
N PRO A 439 28.67 -6.00 13.60
CA PRO A 439 28.69 -5.51 12.24
C PRO A 439 27.53 -6.04 11.37
N GLY A 440 27.07 -7.27 11.59
CA GLY A 440 25.92 -7.86 10.88
C GLY A 440 24.61 -7.14 11.17
N VAL A 441 24.36 -6.82 12.44
CA VAL A 441 23.20 -6.01 12.87
C VAL A 441 23.26 -4.60 12.27
N ARG A 442 24.44 -3.96 12.33
CA ARG A 442 24.65 -2.61 11.76
C ARG A 442 24.42 -2.59 10.25
N ASN A 443 24.95 -3.56 9.52
CA ASN A 443 24.80 -3.66 8.07
C ASN A 443 23.35 -3.99 7.67
N GLY A 444 22.66 -4.84 8.42
CA GLY A 444 21.24 -5.14 8.21
C GLY A 444 20.35 -3.92 8.39
N LEU A 445 20.53 -3.16 9.48
CA LEU A 445 19.82 -1.89 9.72
C LEU A 445 20.12 -0.85 8.63
N ALA A 446 21.37 -0.75 8.17
CA ALA A 446 21.77 0.17 7.10
C ALA A 446 21.11 -0.20 5.76
N ASN A 447 21.11 -1.49 5.39
CA ASN A 447 20.45 -1.98 4.18
C ASN A 447 18.95 -1.69 4.20
N LEU A 448 18.25 -2.04 5.28
CA LEU A 448 16.82 -1.73 5.41
C LEU A 448 16.54 -0.23 5.34
N ARG A 449 17.42 0.63 5.89
CA ARG A 449 17.26 2.09 5.82
C ARG A 449 17.38 2.61 4.39
N ILE A 450 18.27 2.02 3.57
CA ILE A 450 18.39 2.29 2.14
C ILE A 450 17.14 1.82 1.40
N GLU A 451 16.67 0.60 1.66
CA GLU A 451 15.45 0.07 1.03
C GLU A 451 14.20 0.90 1.34
N VAL A 452 14.07 1.42 2.57
CA VAL A 452 12.98 2.35 2.92
C VAL A 452 13.02 3.64 2.09
N GLU A 453 14.19 4.23 1.83
CA GLU A 453 14.27 5.39 0.93
C GLU A 453 13.97 5.01 -0.53
N VAL A 454 14.32 3.80 -0.99
CA VAL A 454 13.90 3.31 -2.32
C VAL A 454 12.37 3.20 -2.40
N SER A 455 11.71 2.61 -1.40
CA SER A 455 10.24 2.54 -1.33
C SER A 455 9.59 3.92 -1.28
N ARG A 456 10.22 4.87 -0.58
CA ARG A 456 9.78 6.27 -0.48
C ARG A 456 9.88 6.97 -1.84
N LEU A 457 11.01 6.82 -2.54
CA LEU A 457 11.23 7.39 -3.87
C LEU A 457 10.29 6.80 -4.94
N LEU A 458 9.98 5.50 -4.89
CA LEU A 458 8.94 4.89 -5.74
C LEU A 458 7.57 5.52 -5.48
N SER A 459 7.21 5.72 -4.21
CA SER A 459 5.95 6.37 -3.82
C SER A 459 5.89 7.84 -4.28
N TYR A 460 7.00 8.56 -4.15
CA TYR A 460 7.15 9.94 -4.61
C TYR A 460 7.05 10.04 -6.15
N GLN A 461 7.60 9.09 -6.91
CA GLN A 461 7.46 9.05 -8.37
C GLN A 461 5.99 8.92 -8.80
N VAL A 462 5.22 8.05 -8.15
CA VAL A 462 3.78 7.87 -8.42
C VAL A 462 3.02 9.17 -8.16
N VAL A 463 3.24 9.82 -7.01
CA VAL A 463 2.59 11.09 -6.66
C VAL A 463 3.03 12.23 -7.59
N TRP A 464 4.31 12.29 -7.97
CA TRP A 464 4.81 13.27 -8.93
C TRP A 464 4.14 13.10 -10.30
N MET A 465 3.95 11.88 -10.78
CA MET A 465 3.21 11.61 -12.02
C MET A 465 1.76 12.11 -11.95
N GLN A 466 1.06 11.81 -10.86
CA GLN A 466 -0.31 12.31 -10.61
C GLN A 466 -0.35 13.85 -10.56
N SER A 467 0.65 14.50 -9.95
CA SER A 467 0.80 15.96 -9.93
C SER A 467 1.03 16.61 -11.31
N LYS A 468 1.30 15.81 -12.34
CA LYS A 468 1.47 16.21 -13.74
C LYS A 468 0.38 15.65 -14.66
N GLY A 469 -0.77 15.24 -14.10
CA GLY A 469 -1.90 14.72 -14.86
C GLY A 469 -1.65 13.36 -15.53
N LYS A 470 -0.60 12.63 -15.11
CA LYS A 470 -0.28 11.30 -15.65
C LYS A 470 -0.85 10.22 -14.75
N ILE A 471 -1.52 9.25 -15.37
CA ILE A 471 -1.99 8.03 -14.71
C ILE A 471 -0.78 7.09 -14.52
N PRO A 472 -0.34 6.81 -13.28
CA PRO A 472 0.71 5.83 -13.00
C PRO A 472 0.15 4.42 -13.26
N ASN A 473 0.99 3.50 -13.74
CA ASN A 473 0.52 2.16 -14.11
C ASN A 473 1.45 1.08 -13.54
N TYR A 474 2.47 0.65 -14.30
CA TYR A 474 3.47 -0.29 -13.78
C TYR A 474 4.31 0.34 -12.66
N GLU A 475 4.40 1.66 -12.59
CA GLU A 475 5.05 2.40 -11.48
C GLU A 475 4.33 2.19 -10.14
N ALA A 476 2.98 2.10 -10.17
CA ALA A 476 2.19 1.77 -8.98
C ALA A 476 2.40 0.30 -8.58
N SER A 477 2.41 -0.63 -9.55
CA SER A 477 2.76 -2.04 -9.33
C SER A 477 4.17 -2.22 -8.75
N MET A 478 5.15 -1.45 -9.22
CA MET A 478 6.51 -1.43 -8.66
C MET A 478 6.50 -1.01 -7.19
N SER A 479 5.81 0.08 -6.85
CA SER A 479 5.71 0.54 -5.47
C SER A 479 4.99 -0.48 -4.56
N LYS A 480 3.88 -1.07 -5.02
CA LYS A 480 3.12 -2.07 -4.24
C LYS A 480 3.93 -3.34 -4.00
N ALA A 481 4.54 -3.90 -5.04
CA ALA A 481 5.37 -5.11 -4.91
C ALA A 481 6.58 -4.84 -4.01
N TYR A 482 7.30 -3.73 -4.21
CA TYR A 482 8.48 -3.40 -3.42
C TYR A 482 8.14 -3.14 -1.95
N GLY A 483 7.10 -2.33 -1.67
CA GLY A 483 6.71 -1.94 -0.31
C GLY A 483 6.16 -3.09 0.53
N SER A 484 5.36 -3.98 -0.07
CA SER A 484 4.84 -5.17 0.64
C SER A 484 5.95 -6.17 0.98
N GLU A 485 6.86 -6.44 0.05
CA GLU A 485 8.02 -7.32 0.29
C GLU A 485 9.06 -6.68 1.23
N LEU A 486 9.20 -5.35 1.22
CA LEU A 486 10.00 -4.61 2.21
C LEU A 486 9.44 -4.80 3.62
N GLY A 487 8.12 -4.73 3.80
CA GLY A 487 7.47 -5.03 5.08
C GLY A 487 7.87 -6.41 5.62
N GLN A 488 7.84 -7.44 4.76
CA GLN A 488 8.32 -8.78 5.12
C GLN A 488 9.80 -8.79 5.52
N ARG A 489 10.67 -8.05 4.81
CA ARG A 489 12.12 -8.00 5.13
C ARG A 489 12.41 -7.28 6.45
N VAL A 490 11.73 -6.17 6.74
CA VAL A 490 11.82 -5.46 8.03
C VAL A 490 11.35 -6.35 9.18
N ALA A 491 10.20 -7.02 9.03
CA ALA A 491 9.68 -7.93 10.05
C ALA A 491 10.61 -9.13 10.30
N ASN A 492 11.10 -9.78 9.23
CA ASN A 492 12.08 -10.87 9.32
C ASN A 492 13.38 -10.46 10.02
N PHE A 493 13.86 -9.24 9.80
CA PHE A 493 15.05 -8.73 10.49
C PHE A 493 14.77 -8.48 11.98
N GLY A 494 13.61 -7.93 12.33
CA GLY A 494 13.19 -7.76 13.73
C GLY A 494 13.12 -9.08 14.49
N MET A 495 12.53 -10.13 13.90
CA MET A 495 12.53 -11.49 14.45
C MET A 495 13.96 -11.98 14.75
N LYS A 496 14.88 -11.80 13.80
CA LYS A 496 16.28 -12.25 13.93
C LYS A 496 17.08 -11.43 14.96
N LEU A 497 16.84 -10.12 15.05
CA LEU A 497 17.51 -9.23 16.01
C LEU A 497 17.08 -9.50 17.46
N ILE A 498 15.78 -9.73 17.68
CA ILE A 498 15.21 -9.99 19.01
C ILE A 498 15.44 -11.46 19.45
N GLY A 499 15.63 -12.38 18.49
CA GLY A 499 15.87 -13.79 18.74
C GLY A 499 14.63 -14.49 19.31
N LEU A 500 14.82 -15.48 20.21
CA LEU A 500 13.73 -16.31 20.74
C LEU A 500 12.60 -15.49 21.40
N ASN A 501 12.92 -14.36 22.04
CA ASN A 501 11.91 -13.51 22.68
C ASN A 501 10.94 -12.84 21.69
N SER A 502 11.20 -12.88 20.38
CA SER A 502 10.26 -12.39 19.35
C SER A 502 8.97 -13.21 19.24
N GLN A 503 8.96 -14.42 19.81
CA GLN A 503 7.78 -15.28 19.94
C GLN A 503 6.80 -14.80 21.03
N ARG A 504 7.21 -13.86 21.89
CA ARG A 504 6.36 -13.23 22.91
C ARG A 504 5.51 -12.15 22.23
N ILE A 505 4.41 -12.56 21.61
CA ILE A 505 3.60 -11.70 20.72
C ILE A 505 2.51 -10.88 21.42
N ASP A 506 2.30 -11.06 22.73
CA ASP A 506 1.36 -10.24 23.51
C ASP A 506 1.96 -8.84 23.75
N ALA A 507 1.16 -7.80 23.47
CA ALA A 507 1.54 -6.41 23.67
C ALA A 507 1.38 -5.92 25.12
N ASN A 508 0.79 -6.76 25.99
CA ASN A 508 0.60 -6.55 27.43
C ASN A 508 1.64 -7.30 28.28
N ASP A 509 2.33 -8.30 27.74
CA ASP A 509 3.40 -9.04 28.42
C ASP A 509 4.58 -8.08 28.74
N PRO A 510 4.89 -7.78 30.02
CA PRO A 510 5.94 -6.83 30.37
C PRO A 510 7.35 -7.28 29.95
N GLY A 511 7.53 -8.58 29.65
CA GLY A 511 8.80 -9.13 29.16
C GLY A 511 8.86 -9.28 27.63
N ALA A 512 7.83 -8.91 26.88
CA ALA A 512 7.82 -8.97 25.42
C ALA A 512 8.63 -7.80 24.81
N PRO A 513 9.76 -8.06 24.11
CA PRO A 513 10.56 -6.99 23.54
C PRO A 513 9.77 -6.18 22.52
N LEU A 514 9.81 -4.85 22.65
CA LEU A 514 9.03 -3.92 21.83
C LEU A 514 7.51 -4.25 21.83
N ARG A 515 6.97 -4.77 22.95
CA ARG A 515 5.55 -5.14 23.11
C ARG A 515 5.06 -6.15 22.07
N GLY A 516 5.87 -7.18 21.81
CA GLY A 516 5.56 -8.27 20.87
C GLY A 516 5.52 -7.87 19.39
N ALA A 517 5.86 -6.62 19.10
CA ALA A 517 5.78 -5.95 17.80
C ALA A 517 6.12 -6.83 16.59
N PHE A 518 7.34 -7.38 16.57
CA PHE A 518 7.90 -7.98 15.36
C PHE A 518 7.41 -9.40 15.09
N GLY A 519 6.97 -10.14 16.12
CA GLY A 519 6.26 -11.41 15.94
C GLY A 519 4.89 -11.22 15.28
N ARG A 520 4.13 -10.22 15.76
CA ARG A 520 2.86 -9.84 15.11
C ARG A 520 3.08 -9.30 13.69
N ALA A 521 4.12 -8.48 13.49
CA ALA A 521 4.49 -7.95 12.18
C ALA A 521 4.82 -9.06 11.17
N TYR A 522 5.62 -10.05 11.57
CA TYR A 522 6.03 -11.14 10.71
C TYR A 522 4.82 -11.85 10.09
N MET A 523 3.88 -12.28 10.94
CA MET A 523 2.63 -12.91 10.49
C MET A 523 1.75 -11.98 9.63
N ARG A 524 1.54 -10.71 10.04
CA ARG A 524 0.77 -9.71 9.25
C ARG A 524 1.43 -9.22 7.96
N THR A 525 2.70 -9.55 7.72
CA THR A 525 3.37 -9.24 6.44
C THR A 525 3.18 -10.34 5.39
N VAL A 526 2.78 -11.56 5.78
CA VAL A 526 2.44 -12.65 4.85
C VAL A 526 1.30 -12.28 3.88
N PRO A 527 0.11 -11.83 4.33
CA PRO A 527 -0.97 -11.47 3.39
C PRO A 527 -0.67 -10.22 2.55
N GLY A 528 0.31 -9.37 2.93
CA GLY A 528 0.63 -8.13 2.21
C GLY A 528 1.12 -8.32 0.77
N THR A 529 1.75 -9.46 0.47
CA THR A 529 2.18 -9.83 -0.90
C THR A 529 1.08 -10.55 -1.69
N ILE A 530 -0.09 -10.80 -1.09
CA ILE A 530 -1.21 -11.56 -1.69
C ILE A 530 -2.43 -10.64 -1.91
N ALA A 531 -2.87 -9.91 -0.88
CA ALA A 531 -3.98 -8.96 -0.95
C ALA A 531 -3.66 -7.76 -1.87
N ALA A 532 -4.69 -7.09 -2.40
CA ALA A 532 -4.55 -5.99 -3.39
C ALA A 532 -3.67 -6.37 -4.61
N GLY A 533 -3.96 -7.53 -5.20
CA GLY A 533 -3.22 -8.14 -6.31
C GLY A 533 -1.87 -8.71 -5.87
N THR A 534 -1.65 -10.02 -6.10
CA THR A 534 -0.44 -10.69 -5.62
C THR A 534 0.82 -10.15 -6.27
N SER A 535 1.97 -10.31 -5.63
CA SER A 535 3.24 -9.83 -6.18
C SER A 535 3.60 -10.46 -7.54
N GLU A 536 3.05 -11.63 -7.89
CA GLU A 536 3.15 -12.24 -9.22
C GLU A 536 2.29 -11.48 -10.24
N VAL A 537 1.05 -11.13 -9.90
CA VAL A 537 0.19 -10.29 -10.75
C VAL A 537 0.82 -8.90 -10.96
N GLN A 538 1.39 -8.30 -9.92
CA GLN A 538 2.12 -7.03 -10.04
C GLN A 538 3.36 -7.17 -10.95
N ARG A 539 4.12 -8.27 -10.84
CA ARG A 539 5.24 -8.58 -11.75
C ARG A 539 4.77 -8.76 -13.20
N ASN A 540 3.63 -9.39 -13.44
CA ASN A 540 3.04 -9.53 -14.78
C ASN A 540 2.60 -8.19 -15.37
N ILE A 541 2.08 -7.27 -14.54
CA ILE A 541 1.78 -5.89 -14.96
C ILE A 541 3.07 -5.15 -15.35
N ILE A 542 4.13 -5.27 -14.55
CA ILE A 542 5.44 -4.65 -14.84
C ILE A 542 6.05 -5.22 -16.13
N ALA A 543 6.02 -6.55 -16.30
CA ALA A 543 6.51 -7.22 -17.50
C ALA A 543 5.75 -6.78 -18.76
N THR A 544 4.42 -6.82 -18.74
CA THR A 544 3.61 -6.58 -19.96
C THR A 544 3.41 -5.10 -20.26
N ARG A 545 3.20 -4.24 -19.25
CA ARG A 545 2.91 -2.80 -19.44
C ARG A 545 4.14 -1.90 -19.28
N GLY A 546 5.14 -2.31 -18.49
CA GLY A 546 6.38 -1.55 -18.28
C GLY A 546 7.52 -1.96 -19.21
N LEU A 547 7.67 -3.25 -19.50
CA LEU A 547 8.74 -3.80 -20.37
C LEU A 547 8.24 -4.25 -21.76
N GLY A 548 6.94 -4.16 -22.03
CA GLY A 548 6.36 -4.54 -23.33
C GLY A 548 6.43 -6.03 -23.66
N LEU A 549 6.64 -6.89 -22.66
CA LEU A 549 6.78 -8.34 -22.87
C LEU A 549 5.43 -8.98 -23.25
N PRO A 550 5.43 -10.02 -24.10
CA PRO A 550 4.21 -10.71 -24.50
C PRO A 550 3.53 -11.40 -23.32
N ARG A 551 2.22 -11.65 -23.45
CA ARG A 551 1.52 -12.61 -22.58
C ARG A 551 1.84 -14.02 -23.06
N GLY A 552 2.25 -14.88 -22.14
CA GLY A 552 2.27 -16.33 -22.33
C GLY A 552 0.94 -16.97 -21.95
#